data_AF-A0A967YLK0-F1
#
_entry.id   AF-A0A967YLK0-F1
#
_cell.length_a   1.000
_cell.length_b   1.000
_cell.length_c   1.000
_cell.angle_alpha   90.00
_cell.angle_beta   90.00
_cell.angle_gamma   90.00
#
_symmetry.space_group_name_H-M   'P 1'
#
loop_
_entity.id
_entity.type
_entity.pdbx_description
1 polymer ?
#
loop_
_entity_poly.entity_id
_entity_poly.type
_entity_poly.pdbx_seq_one_letter_code
_entity_poly.pdbx_strand_id
1 'polypeptide(L)'
;LSRLQYHISRATEAMDRLAVRKAIHSALYELDQDFQWYQRRIANDGKHPGREAVAAMVSGEVVDAQVRMLAPVIPHTCEEIWENTGGKGFVSLATWPTPDETKIDVSAEENEALIRNMLEDTRNIFKATGITPKKVCYYTSALWKWRVFLEALRTSISTKVVQSELMKRLMKEADLKKKAKHVAKYVDQVIDEINQMPSEKKQRQSEIGVIDENEALKAAEAFFRREFDTEICIYSEEDPNCYDPKKRAQLAKPYRPAIYIE
;
A
#
# COMPACT_ATOMS: atom_id res chain seq x y z
N LEU A 1 10.56 -3.20 -5.05
CA LEU A 1 11.87 -3.44 -4.41
C LEU A 1 11.75 -3.63 -2.91
N SER A 2 11.08 -2.74 -2.15
CA SER A 2 10.84 -2.96 -0.70
C SER A 2 10.29 -4.35 -0.35
N ARG A 3 9.20 -4.77 -1.01
CA ARG A 3 8.63 -6.14 -0.86
C ARG A 3 9.63 -7.27 -1.13
N LEU A 4 10.50 -7.13 -2.13
CA LEU A 4 11.53 -8.13 -2.44
C LEU A 4 12.46 -8.33 -1.24
N GLN A 5 12.86 -7.26 -0.55
CA GLN A 5 13.73 -7.35 0.62
C GLN A 5 13.08 -8.15 1.76
N TYR A 6 11.77 -7.97 1.97
CA TYR A 6 11.02 -8.78 2.92
C TYR A 6 10.91 -10.25 2.48
N HIS A 7 10.74 -10.54 1.19
CA HIS A 7 10.72 -11.92 0.69
C HIS A 7 12.07 -12.61 0.86
N ILE A 8 13.19 -11.92 0.61
CA ILE A 8 14.54 -12.40 0.86
C ILE A 8 14.70 -12.71 2.36
N SER A 9 14.36 -11.77 3.23
CA SER A 9 14.48 -11.96 4.69
C SER A 9 13.66 -13.17 5.18
N ARG A 10 12.38 -13.28 4.76
CA ARG A 10 11.49 -14.39 5.13
C ARG A 10 11.99 -15.73 4.59
N ALA A 11 12.49 -15.76 3.36
CA ALA A 11 13.03 -16.97 2.75
C ALA A 11 14.29 -17.45 3.49
N THR A 12 15.20 -16.53 3.82
CA THR A 12 16.40 -16.82 4.61
C THR A 12 16.03 -17.37 5.99
N GLU A 13 15.16 -16.70 6.75
CA GLU A 13 14.73 -17.17 8.08
C GLU A 13 14.06 -18.55 8.01
N ALA A 14 13.26 -18.79 6.97
CA ALA A 14 12.63 -20.08 6.76
C ALA A 14 13.65 -21.18 6.43
N MET A 15 14.66 -20.90 5.61
CA MET A 15 15.72 -21.84 5.27
C MET A 15 16.60 -22.17 6.48
N ASP A 16 16.97 -21.17 7.30
CA ASP A 16 17.74 -21.37 8.54
C ASP A 16 17.01 -22.29 9.53
N ARG A 17 15.68 -22.26 9.52
CA ARG A 17 14.82 -23.12 10.35
C ARG A 17 14.40 -24.42 9.67
N LEU A 18 14.99 -24.75 8.51
CA LEU A 18 14.65 -25.91 7.68
C LEU A 18 13.16 -25.97 7.26
N ALA A 19 12.47 -24.83 7.27
CA ALA A 19 11.08 -24.70 6.88
C ALA A 19 10.93 -24.48 5.36
N VAL A 20 11.41 -25.46 4.57
CA VAL A 20 11.51 -25.37 3.10
C VAL A 20 10.19 -24.93 2.43
N ARG A 21 9.04 -25.45 2.89
CA ARG A 21 7.72 -25.04 2.36
C ARG A 21 7.47 -23.54 2.53
N LYS A 22 7.85 -22.95 3.67
CA LYS A 22 7.68 -21.51 3.92
C LYS A 22 8.62 -20.68 3.04
N ALA A 23 9.86 -21.16 2.85
CA ALA A 23 10.82 -20.51 1.95
C ALA A 23 10.31 -20.48 0.51
N ILE A 24 9.82 -21.62 -0.01
CA ILE A 24 9.20 -21.69 -1.35
C ILE A 24 7.97 -20.78 -1.42
N HIS A 25 7.14 -20.75 -0.37
CA HIS A 25 5.96 -19.88 -0.36
C HIS A 25 6.34 -18.40 -0.54
N SER A 26 7.34 -17.93 0.19
CA SER A 26 7.85 -16.55 0.09
C SER A 26 8.53 -16.28 -1.27
N ALA A 27 9.49 -17.12 -1.66
CA ALA A 27 10.36 -16.89 -2.82
C ALA A 27 9.67 -17.11 -4.17
N LEU A 28 8.65 -17.98 -4.23
CA LEU A 28 7.92 -18.26 -5.47
C LEU A 28 6.54 -17.60 -5.46
N TYR A 29 5.66 -17.97 -4.54
CA TYR A 29 4.24 -17.61 -4.63
C TYR A 29 3.93 -16.17 -4.21
N GLU A 30 4.37 -15.75 -3.02
CA GLU A 30 4.11 -14.37 -2.56
C GLU A 30 4.87 -13.35 -3.42
N LEU A 31 6.13 -13.64 -3.77
CA LEU A 31 6.93 -12.78 -4.63
C LEU A 31 6.31 -12.64 -6.04
N ASP A 32 5.81 -13.73 -6.63
CA ASP A 32 5.12 -13.69 -7.92
C ASP A 32 3.83 -12.87 -7.86
N GLN A 33 3.05 -12.96 -6.77
CA GLN A 33 1.86 -12.12 -6.59
C GLN A 33 2.20 -10.62 -6.57
N ASP A 34 3.24 -10.22 -5.84
CA ASP A 34 3.67 -8.83 -5.80
C ASP A 34 4.29 -8.38 -7.13
N PHE A 35 4.98 -9.27 -7.85
CA PHE A 35 5.52 -8.97 -9.17
C PHE A 35 4.42 -8.83 -10.24
N GLN A 36 3.41 -9.70 -10.24
CA GLN A 36 2.23 -9.59 -11.10
C GLN A 36 1.46 -8.28 -10.82
N TRP A 37 1.33 -7.91 -9.56
CA TRP A 37 0.76 -6.62 -9.19
C TRP A 37 1.58 -5.45 -9.76
N TYR A 38 2.91 -5.51 -9.64
CA TYR A 38 3.81 -4.50 -10.21
C TYR A 38 3.64 -4.39 -11.74
N GLN A 39 3.67 -5.52 -12.46
CA GLN A 39 3.45 -5.58 -13.91
C GLN A 39 2.10 -4.98 -14.30
N ARG A 40 1.04 -5.32 -13.56
CA ARG A 40 -0.28 -4.72 -13.75
C ARG A 40 -0.23 -3.21 -13.54
N ARG A 41 0.43 -2.71 -12.50
CA ARG A 41 0.53 -1.28 -12.21
C ARG A 41 1.23 -0.50 -13.31
N ILE A 42 2.29 -1.04 -13.90
CA ILE A 42 3.08 -0.38 -14.96
C ILE A 42 2.60 -0.67 -16.39
N ALA A 43 1.60 -1.55 -16.58
CA ALA A 43 1.14 -1.91 -17.93
C ALA A 43 0.70 -0.66 -18.73
N ASN A 44 1.25 -0.47 -19.93
CA ASN A 44 1.03 0.69 -20.82
C ASN A 44 1.53 2.05 -20.30
N ASP A 45 2.31 2.07 -19.22
CA ASP A 45 2.99 3.26 -18.71
C ASP A 45 4.28 3.58 -19.50
N GLY A 46 4.60 2.74 -20.50
CA GLY A 46 5.76 2.83 -21.41
C GLY A 46 5.75 4.02 -22.38
N LYS A 47 4.81 4.96 -22.23
CA LYS A 47 4.84 6.24 -22.96
C LYS A 47 5.80 7.25 -22.34
N HIS A 48 6.31 6.99 -21.13
CA HIS A 48 7.29 7.84 -20.46
C HIS A 48 8.73 7.41 -20.77
N PRO A 49 9.57 8.32 -21.32
CA PRO A 49 10.97 8.03 -21.59
C PRO A 49 11.68 7.54 -20.32
N GLY A 50 12.38 6.40 -20.40
CA GLY A 50 13.15 5.84 -19.29
C GLY A 50 12.40 4.89 -18.35
N ARG A 51 11.06 4.85 -18.36
CA ARG A 51 10.31 3.90 -17.51
C ARG A 51 10.56 2.44 -17.88
N GLU A 52 10.74 2.15 -19.15
CA GLU A 52 11.05 0.80 -19.63
C GLU A 52 12.38 0.29 -19.06
N ALA A 53 13.42 1.12 -19.07
CA ALA A 53 14.72 0.78 -18.49
C ALA A 53 14.62 0.53 -16.97
N VAL A 54 13.85 1.34 -16.25
CA VAL A 54 13.60 1.14 -14.81
C VAL A 54 12.82 -0.16 -14.58
N ALA A 55 11.79 -0.45 -15.38
CA ALA A 55 11.03 -1.69 -15.27
C ALA A 55 11.89 -2.93 -15.55
N ALA A 56 12.78 -2.86 -16.54
CA ALA A 56 13.74 -3.92 -16.84
C ALA A 56 14.74 -4.10 -15.69
N MET A 57 15.26 -3.01 -15.11
CA MET A 57 16.15 -3.07 -13.94
C MET A 57 15.47 -3.72 -12.73
N VAL A 58 14.25 -3.29 -12.40
CA VAL A 58 13.47 -3.86 -11.30
C VAL A 58 13.18 -5.34 -11.53
N SER A 59 12.79 -5.70 -12.76
CA SER A 59 12.52 -7.10 -13.12
C SER A 59 13.78 -7.96 -13.03
N GLY A 60 14.91 -7.45 -13.50
CA GLY A 60 16.21 -8.13 -13.40
C GLY A 60 16.61 -8.39 -11.95
N GLU A 61 16.45 -7.40 -11.07
CA GLU A 61 16.75 -7.56 -9.64
C GLU A 61 15.84 -8.60 -8.96
N VAL A 62 14.55 -8.61 -9.31
CA VAL A 62 13.58 -9.59 -8.77
C VAL A 62 13.92 -11.01 -9.24
N VAL A 63 14.19 -11.19 -10.55
CA VAL A 63 14.52 -12.50 -11.12
C VAL A 63 15.85 -13.02 -10.57
N ASP A 64 16.88 -12.18 -10.48
CA ASP A 64 18.18 -12.56 -9.91
C ASP A 64 18.03 -13.10 -8.48
N ALA A 65 17.31 -12.37 -7.62
CA ALA A 65 17.09 -12.81 -6.24
C ALA A 65 16.22 -14.08 -6.17
N GLN A 66 15.16 -14.17 -6.99
CA GLN A 66 14.27 -15.33 -7.03
C GLN A 66 15.00 -16.60 -7.47
N VAL A 67 15.81 -16.51 -8.54
CA VAL A 67 16.60 -17.62 -9.08
C VAL A 67 17.57 -18.15 -8.03
N ARG A 68 18.28 -17.26 -7.33
CA ARG A 68 19.21 -17.66 -6.25
C ARG A 68 18.49 -18.28 -5.05
N MET A 69 17.31 -17.77 -4.66
CA MET A 69 16.50 -18.35 -3.58
C MET A 69 15.93 -19.74 -3.92
N LEU A 70 15.60 -19.98 -5.19
CA LEU A 70 14.99 -21.24 -5.65
C LEU A 70 15.99 -22.28 -6.12
N ALA A 71 17.27 -21.92 -6.30
CA ALA A 71 18.32 -22.84 -6.74
C ALA A 71 18.43 -24.14 -5.90
N PRO A 72 18.27 -24.12 -4.55
CA PRO A 72 18.29 -25.37 -3.77
C PRO A 72 17.10 -26.31 -4.02
N VAL A 73 16.04 -25.83 -4.66
CA VAL A 73 14.77 -26.56 -4.84
C VAL A 73 14.58 -27.01 -6.30
N ILE A 74 14.87 -26.12 -7.26
CA ILE A 74 14.71 -26.35 -8.70
C ILE A 74 16.00 -26.00 -9.47
N PRO A 75 17.14 -26.64 -9.14
CA PRO A 75 18.47 -26.20 -9.58
C PRO A 75 18.61 -26.12 -11.10
N HIS A 76 18.14 -27.14 -11.83
CA HIS A 76 18.28 -27.17 -13.29
C HIS A 76 17.56 -26.00 -13.98
N THR A 77 16.34 -25.68 -13.54
CA THR A 77 15.60 -24.53 -14.08
C THR A 77 16.27 -23.21 -13.70
N CYS A 78 16.78 -23.10 -12.47
CA CYS A 78 17.50 -21.91 -12.04
C CYS A 78 18.81 -21.70 -12.80
N GLU A 79 19.57 -22.76 -13.14
CA GLU A 79 20.80 -22.64 -13.96
C GLU A 79 20.48 -22.09 -15.36
N GLU A 80 19.45 -22.62 -16.03
CA GLU A 80 19.02 -22.12 -17.35
C GLU A 80 18.58 -20.65 -17.30
N ILE A 81 17.82 -20.25 -16.27
CA ILE A 81 17.40 -18.84 -16.13
C ILE A 81 18.60 -17.95 -15.79
N TRP A 82 19.52 -18.42 -14.94
CA TRP A 82 20.74 -17.71 -14.55
C TRP A 82 21.62 -17.40 -15.77
N GLU A 83 21.86 -18.40 -16.62
CA GLU A 83 22.61 -18.21 -17.86
C GLU A 83 21.90 -17.23 -18.80
N ASN A 84 20.58 -17.41 -19.01
CA ASN A 84 19.78 -16.54 -19.89
C ASN A 84 19.73 -15.08 -19.43
N THR A 85 19.91 -14.81 -18.13
CA THR A 85 19.90 -13.46 -17.56
C THR A 85 21.30 -12.85 -17.45
N GLY A 86 22.33 -13.54 -17.96
CA GLY A 86 23.72 -13.05 -17.98
C GLY A 86 24.51 -13.34 -16.69
N GLY A 87 24.02 -14.25 -15.85
CA GLY A 87 24.73 -14.79 -14.70
C GLY A 87 26.05 -15.45 -15.09
N LYS A 88 27.05 -15.41 -14.20
CA LYS A 88 28.37 -16.01 -14.43
C LYS A 88 28.59 -17.20 -13.50
N GLY A 89 29.17 -18.27 -14.04
CA GLY A 89 29.34 -19.53 -13.31
C GLY A 89 28.00 -20.18 -12.97
N PHE A 90 28.03 -21.15 -12.07
CA PHE A 90 26.84 -21.88 -11.63
C PHE A 90 26.08 -21.13 -10.55
N VAL A 91 24.75 -21.06 -10.65
CA VAL A 91 23.90 -20.46 -9.59
C VAL A 91 24.02 -21.23 -8.28
N SER A 92 24.28 -22.55 -8.35
CA SER A 92 24.54 -23.39 -7.17
C SER A 92 25.77 -22.96 -6.35
N LEU A 93 26.69 -22.19 -6.95
CA LEU A 93 27.86 -21.61 -6.29
C LEU A 93 27.69 -20.11 -6.00
N ALA A 94 26.59 -19.49 -6.43
CA ALA A 94 26.32 -18.08 -6.21
C ALA A 94 25.96 -17.80 -4.74
N THR A 95 26.27 -16.61 -4.26
CA THR A 95 25.92 -16.20 -2.90
C THR A 95 24.42 -16.03 -2.75
N TRP A 96 23.87 -16.52 -1.64
CA TRP A 96 22.48 -16.30 -1.27
C TRP A 96 22.15 -14.80 -1.20
N PRO A 97 20.98 -14.33 -1.68
CA PRO A 97 20.63 -12.91 -1.63
C PRO A 97 20.49 -12.42 -0.19
N THR A 98 21.00 -11.22 0.08
CA THR A 98 20.90 -10.54 1.37
C THR A 98 19.96 -9.34 1.27
N PRO A 99 19.05 -9.12 2.24
CA PRO A 99 18.18 -7.96 2.24
C PRO A 99 18.99 -6.66 2.29
N ASP A 100 18.60 -5.69 1.46
CA ASP A 100 19.12 -4.34 1.44
C ASP A 100 18.15 -3.39 2.14
N GLU A 101 18.49 -2.97 3.36
CA GLU A 101 17.66 -2.06 4.16
C GLU A 101 17.43 -0.70 3.49
N THR A 102 18.34 -0.26 2.61
CA THR A 102 18.21 1.02 1.89
C THR A 102 17.08 1.01 0.86
N LYS A 103 16.63 -0.19 0.45
CA LYS A 103 15.52 -0.37 -0.49
C LYS A 103 14.17 -0.59 0.20
N ILE A 104 14.15 -0.62 1.53
CA ILE A 104 12.91 -0.73 2.31
C ILE A 104 12.26 0.65 2.37
N ASP A 105 11.05 0.74 1.84
CA ASP A 105 10.25 1.96 1.82
C ASP A 105 8.82 1.64 2.28
N VAL A 106 8.59 1.88 3.57
CA VAL A 106 7.30 1.59 4.20
C VAL A 106 6.23 2.57 3.73
N SER A 107 6.59 3.81 3.38
CA SER A 107 5.65 4.80 2.86
C SER A 107 5.13 4.38 1.48
N ALA A 108 6.03 3.94 0.60
CA ALA A 108 5.66 3.38 -0.70
C ALA A 108 4.77 2.13 -0.57
N GLU A 109 5.05 1.25 0.40
CA GLU A 109 4.20 0.09 0.66
C GLU A 109 2.79 0.45 1.11
N GLU A 110 2.64 1.42 2.02
CA GLU A 110 1.32 1.86 2.47
C GLU A 110 0.56 2.61 1.37
N ASN A 111 1.24 3.42 0.55
CA ASN A 111 0.67 4.07 -0.63
C ASN A 111 0.13 3.04 -1.63
N GLU A 112 0.90 2.00 -1.91
CA GLU A 112 0.50 0.97 -2.85
C GLU A 112 -0.61 0.07 -2.27
N ALA A 113 -0.60 -0.16 -0.95
CA ALA A 113 -1.70 -0.83 -0.26
C ALA A 113 -3.00 -0.02 -0.33
N LEU A 114 -2.93 1.31 -0.16
CA LEU A 114 -4.06 2.21 -0.35
C LEU A 114 -4.65 2.08 -1.76
N ILE A 115 -3.81 2.13 -2.79
CA ILE A 115 -4.23 1.99 -4.19
C ILE A 115 -4.90 0.63 -4.43
N ARG A 116 -4.31 -0.45 -3.92
CA ARG A 116 -4.87 -1.81 -4.05
C ARG A 116 -6.24 -1.92 -3.38
N ASN A 117 -6.38 -1.43 -2.15
CA ASN A 117 -7.65 -1.43 -1.42
C ASN A 117 -8.72 -0.61 -2.16
N MET A 118 -8.37 0.57 -2.67
CA MET A 118 -9.29 1.40 -3.44
C MET A 118 -9.77 0.72 -4.74
N LEU A 119 -8.88 -0.01 -5.42
CA LEU A 119 -9.25 -0.80 -6.58
C LEU A 119 -10.28 -1.88 -6.21
N GLU A 120 -10.04 -2.62 -5.14
CA GLU A 120 -10.92 -3.68 -4.66
C GLU A 120 -12.27 -3.15 -4.18
N ASP A 121 -12.27 -2.09 -3.37
CA ASP A 121 -13.50 -1.46 -2.88
C ASP A 121 -14.35 -0.94 -4.04
N THR A 122 -13.73 -0.27 -5.02
CA THR A 122 -14.45 0.20 -6.21
C THR A 122 -15.05 -0.97 -7.00
N ARG A 123 -14.29 -2.06 -7.20
CA ARG A 123 -14.81 -3.28 -7.85
C ARG A 123 -15.98 -3.90 -7.10
N ASN A 124 -15.89 -3.96 -5.78
CA ASN A 124 -16.93 -4.52 -4.94
C ASN A 124 -18.21 -3.66 -5.04
N ILE A 125 -18.07 -2.33 -5.10
CA ILE A 125 -19.21 -1.45 -5.32
C ILE A 125 -19.81 -1.64 -6.72
N PHE A 126 -19.00 -1.81 -7.77
CA PHE A 126 -19.51 -2.08 -9.12
C PHE A 126 -20.32 -3.38 -9.15
N LYS A 127 -19.77 -4.46 -8.55
CA LYS A 127 -20.46 -5.75 -8.43
C LYS A 127 -21.76 -5.65 -7.64
N ALA A 128 -21.78 -4.89 -6.55
CA ALA A 128 -22.94 -4.75 -5.68
C ALA A 128 -24.04 -3.86 -6.26
N THR A 129 -23.66 -2.81 -7.02
CA THR A 129 -24.61 -1.86 -7.59
C THR A 129 -25.11 -2.27 -8.97
N GLY A 130 -24.34 -3.06 -9.73
CA GLY A 130 -24.68 -3.47 -11.09
C GLY A 130 -24.72 -2.31 -12.11
N ILE A 131 -24.24 -1.13 -11.74
CA ILE A 131 -24.24 0.07 -12.57
C ILE A 131 -22.97 0.06 -13.43
N THR A 132 -23.08 0.39 -14.73
CA THR A 132 -21.93 0.72 -15.57
C THR A 132 -21.60 2.19 -15.37
N PRO A 133 -20.54 2.51 -14.61
CA PRO A 133 -20.28 3.87 -14.24
C PRO A 133 -19.67 4.65 -15.39
N LYS A 134 -19.99 5.93 -15.46
CA LYS A 134 -19.35 6.90 -16.35
C LYS A 134 -18.22 7.61 -15.62
N LYS A 135 -18.38 7.82 -14.31
CA LYS A 135 -17.45 8.60 -13.48
C LYS A 135 -17.29 8.02 -12.09
N VAL A 136 -16.05 7.94 -11.62
CA VAL A 136 -15.68 7.55 -10.25
C VAL A 136 -14.93 8.70 -9.61
N CYS A 137 -15.44 9.17 -8.47
CA CYS A 137 -14.78 10.20 -7.66
C CYS A 137 -14.22 9.58 -6.37
N TYR A 138 -12.94 9.81 -6.13
CA TYR A 138 -12.26 9.50 -4.88
C TYR A 138 -12.07 10.76 -4.05
N TYR A 139 -12.42 10.70 -2.76
CA TYR A 139 -12.27 11.82 -1.84
C TYR A 139 -11.27 11.47 -0.75
N THR A 140 -10.19 12.23 -0.66
CA THR A 140 -9.18 12.08 0.39
C THR A 140 -9.57 12.82 1.65
N SER A 141 -9.07 12.31 2.78
CA SER A 141 -9.43 12.83 4.09
C SER A 141 -8.82 14.22 4.36
N ALA A 142 -9.55 15.06 5.08
CA ALA A 142 -9.04 16.36 5.49
C ALA A 142 -7.85 16.25 6.47
N LEU A 143 -6.97 17.26 6.46
CA LEU A 143 -5.77 17.28 7.31
C LEU A 143 -6.09 17.18 8.81
N TRP A 144 -7.21 17.72 9.26
CA TRP A 144 -7.61 17.63 10.66
C TRP A 144 -7.97 16.19 11.07
N LYS A 145 -8.49 15.36 10.16
CA LYS A 145 -8.77 13.93 10.42
C LYS A 145 -7.48 13.12 10.56
N TRP A 146 -6.46 13.45 9.76
CA TRP A 146 -5.11 12.90 9.88
C TRP A 146 -4.50 13.19 11.25
N ARG A 147 -4.60 14.43 11.75
CA ARG A 147 -4.12 14.80 13.10
C ARG A 147 -4.80 13.97 14.19
N VAL A 148 -6.13 13.86 14.13
CA VAL A 148 -6.90 13.06 15.09
C VAL A 148 -6.50 11.58 15.03
N PHE A 149 -6.34 11.04 13.82
CA PHE A 149 -5.95 9.65 13.60
C PHE A 149 -4.55 9.34 14.14
N LEU A 150 -3.56 10.20 13.86
CA LEU A 150 -2.19 10.01 14.35
C LEU A 150 -2.09 10.12 15.88
N GLU A 151 -2.80 11.08 16.49
CA GLU A 151 -2.83 11.20 17.95
C GLU A 151 -3.49 9.99 18.61
N ALA A 152 -4.55 9.47 17.99
CA ALA A 152 -5.19 8.23 18.42
C ALA A 152 -4.26 7.01 18.26
N LEU A 153 -3.53 6.89 17.14
CA LEU A 153 -2.54 5.84 16.94
C LEU A 153 -1.42 5.88 17.98
N ARG A 154 -0.83 7.07 18.22
CA ARG A 154 0.22 7.26 19.23
C ARG A 154 -0.23 6.85 20.62
N THR A 155 -1.45 7.25 20.99
CA THR A 155 -2.04 6.87 22.27
C THR A 155 -2.29 5.36 22.34
N SER A 156 -2.73 4.75 21.23
CA SER A 156 -3.01 3.31 21.16
C SER A 156 -1.78 2.43 21.35
N ILE A 157 -0.58 2.94 21.06
CA ILE A 157 0.67 2.18 21.20
C ILE A 157 1.01 2.00 22.69
N SER A 158 0.79 3.04 23.51
CA SER A 158 1.06 2.99 24.95
C SER A 158 -0.08 2.36 25.76
N THR A 159 -1.33 2.65 25.41
CA THR A 159 -2.52 2.26 26.18
C THR A 159 -3.73 2.08 25.27
N LYS A 160 -4.76 1.35 25.72
CA LYS A 160 -6.02 1.28 24.98
C LYS A 160 -6.62 2.69 24.88
N VAL A 161 -7.02 3.09 23.67
CA VAL A 161 -7.53 4.45 23.45
C VAL A 161 -8.92 4.57 24.06
N VAL A 162 -9.06 5.52 25.00
CA VAL A 162 -10.33 5.91 25.60
C VAL A 162 -10.72 7.30 25.09
N GLN A 163 -11.97 7.44 24.65
CA GLN A 163 -12.49 8.66 24.03
C GLN A 163 -12.27 9.92 24.88
N SER A 164 -12.54 9.84 26.17
CA SER A 164 -12.43 10.99 27.08
C SER A 164 -10.99 11.49 27.22
N GLU A 165 -10.00 10.61 27.15
CA GLU A 165 -8.58 10.97 27.22
C GLU A 165 -8.10 11.56 25.90
N LEU A 166 -8.45 10.93 24.78
CA LEU A 166 -8.09 11.43 23.45
C LEU A 166 -8.71 12.82 23.20
N MET A 167 -9.97 13.02 23.57
CA MET A 167 -10.62 14.34 23.44
C MET A 167 -9.92 15.41 24.29
N LYS A 168 -9.49 15.10 25.53
CA LYS A 168 -8.74 16.06 26.35
C LYS A 168 -7.44 16.51 25.68
N ARG A 169 -6.76 15.63 24.94
CA ARG A 169 -5.54 15.96 24.20
C ARG A 169 -5.84 16.78 22.96
N LEU A 170 -6.81 16.35 22.14
CA LEU A 170 -7.21 17.03 20.90
C LEU A 170 -7.78 18.43 21.14
N MET A 171 -8.47 18.66 22.26
CA MET A 171 -9.03 19.98 22.60
C MET A 171 -7.99 21.03 23.01
N LYS A 172 -6.70 20.66 23.16
CA LYS A 172 -5.60 21.60 23.35
C LYS A 172 -5.27 22.38 22.07
N GLU A 173 -5.60 21.83 20.91
CA GLU A 173 -5.38 22.49 19.62
C GLU A 173 -6.55 23.44 19.27
N ALA A 174 -6.23 24.70 18.97
CA ALA A 174 -7.22 25.72 18.67
C ALA A 174 -8.06 25.39 17.41
N ASP A 175 -7.46 24.75 16.41
CA ASP A 175 -8.13 24.41 15.14
C ASP A 175 -9.12 23.25 15.31
N LEU A 176 -8.75 22.22 16.08
CA LEU A 176 -9.64 21.09 16.38
C LEU A 176 -10.79 21.50 17.31
N LYS A 177 -10.54 22.44 18.22
CA LYS A 177 -11.57 22.98 19.12
C LYS A 177 -12.70 23.68 18.37
N LYS A 178 -12.41 24.39 17.27
CA LYS A 178 -13.43 25.00 16.41
C LYS A 178 -14.36 23.97 15.77
N LYS A 179 -13.86 22.75 15.52
CA LYS A 179 -14.59 21.63 14.91
C LYS A 179 -15.00 20.55 15.94
N ALA A 180 -15.07 20.87 17.24
CA ALA A 180 -15.20 19.89 18.32
C ALA A 180 -16.33 18.85 18.14
N LYS A 181 -17.50 19.28 17.64
CA LYS A 181 -18.63 18.37 17.38
C LYS A 181 -18.33 17.34 16.28
N HIS A 182 -17.64 17.76 15.22
CA HIS A 182 -17.23 16.87 14.13
C HIS A 182 -16.09 15.95 14.56
N VAL A 183 -15.14 16.48 15.35
CA VAL A 183 -14.04 15.71 15.94
C VAL A 183 -14.59 14.60 16.83
N ALA A 184 -15.53 14.89 17.73
CA ALA A 184 -16.13 13.88 18.62
C ALA A 184 -16.77 12.73 17.82
N LYS A 185 -17.59 13.04 16.81
CA LYS A 185 -18.22 12.04 15.95
C LYS A 185 -17.21 11.20 15.18
N TYR A 186 -16.12 11.81 14.71
CA TYR A 186 -15.07 11.12 13.99
C TYR A 186 -14.25 10.20 14.93
N VAL A 187 -13.95 10.68 16.14
CA VAL A 187 -13.29 9.90 17.18
C VAL A 187 -14.10 8.63 17.52
N ASP A 188 -15.42 8.75 17.69
CA ASP A 188 -16.31 7.60 17.92
C ASP A 188 -16.18 6.52 16.84
N GLN A 189 -16.03 6.95 15.58
CA GLN A 189 -15.96 6.04 14.44
C GLN A 189 -14.60 5.35 14.26
N VAL A 190 -13.54 5.86 14.91
CA VAL A 190 -12.15 5.46 14.62
C VAL A 190 -11.52 4.77 15.82
N ILE A 191 -11.99 5.01 17.04
CA ILE A 191 -11.46 4.37 18.27
C ILE A 191 -11.50 2.85 18.18
N ASP A 192 -12.64 2.27 17.76
CA ASP A 192 -12.77 0.81 17.70
C ASP A 192 -11.87 0.22 16.62
N GLU A 193 -11.81 0.87 15.44
CA GLU A 193 -10.93 0.46 14.34
C GLU A 193 -9.46 0.51 14.76
N ILE A 194 -9.03 1.57 15.45
CA ILE A 194 -7.66 1.69 15.95
C ILE A 194 -7.40 0.65 17.04
N ASN A 195 -8.30 0.46 18.01
CA ASN A 195 -8.07 -0.48 19.09
C ASN A 195 -7.93 -1.93 18.59
N GLN A 196 -8.69 -2.32 17.55
CA GLN A 196 -8.62 -3.65 16.94
C GLN A 196 -7.44 -3.84 15.97
N MET A 197 -6.75 -2.77 15.59
CA MET A 197 -5.63 -2.85 14.66
C MET A 197 -4.44 -3.63 15.27
N PRO A 198 -3.73 -4.47 14.51
CA PRO A 198 -2.53 -5.15 14.98
C PRO A 198 -1.44 -4.16 15.43
N SER A 199 -0.68 -4.49 16.47
CA SER A 199 0.38 -3.64 17.03
C SER A 199 1.43 -3.25 16.00
N GLU A 200 1.87 -4.20 15.16
CA GLU A 200 2.83 -3.95 14.08
C GLU A 200 2.35 -2.88 13.10
N LYS A 201 1.06 -2.94 12.71
CA LYS A 201 0.47 -1.98 11.77
C LYS A 201 0.36 -0.59 12.40
N LYS A 202 0.00 -0.51 13.69
CA LYS A 202 -0.02 0.77 14.43
C LYS A 202 1.35 1.42 14.46
N GLN A 203 2.38 0.62 14.73
CA GLN A 203 3.74 1.08 14.84
C GLN A 203 4.25 1.60 13.48
N ARG A 204 4.08 0.82 12.41
CA ARG A 204 4.40 1.24 11.03
C ARG A 204 3.71 2.56 10.65
N GLN A 205 2.40 2.65 10.84
CA GLN A 205 1.65 3.85 10.45
C GLN A 205 1.97 5.08 11.34
N SER A 206 2.33 4.86 12.60
CA SER A 206 2.77 5.94 13.50
C SER A 206 4.17 6.45 13.15
N GLU A 207 5.06 5.61 12.62
CA GLU A 207 6.41 5.98 12.19
C GLU A 207 6.39 6.79 10.88
N ILE A 208 5.54 6.40 9.93
CA ILE A 208 5.38 7.11 8.63
C ILE A 208 4.74 8.48 8.84
N GLY A 209 3.73 8.56 9.72
CA GLY A 209 2.99 9.80 9.96
C GLY A 209 1.95 10.07 8.87
N VAL A 210 1.91 11.30 8.36
CA VAL A 210 0.92 11.71 7.34
C VAL A 210 1.41 11.29 5.96
N ILE A 211 0.55 10.60 5.23
CA ILE A 211 0.76 10.26 3.83
C ILE A 211 -0.06 11.22 2.97
N ASP A 212 0.50 11.70 1.87
CA ASP A 212 -0.27 12.44 0.87
C ASP A 212 -1.10 11.48 0.00
N GLU A 213 -2.28 11.12 0.52
CA GLU A 213 -3.25 10.29 -0.21
C GLU A 213 -3.63 10.88 -1.57
N ASN A 214 -3.65 12.22 -1.65
CA ASN A 214 -4.11 12.91 -2.84
C ASN A 214 -3.08 12.75 -3.95
N GLU A 215 -1.80 12.96 -3.64
CA GLU A 215 -0.70 12.70 -4.55
C GLU A 215 -0.63 11.22 -4.95
N ALA A 216 -0.73 10.30 -3.99
CA ALA A 216 -0.69 8.86 -4.26
C ALA A 216 -1.80 8.41 -5.22
N LEU A 217 -3.04 8.86 -4.99
CA LEU A 217 -4.16 8.53 -5.87
C LEU A 217 -4.04 9.23 -7.23
N LYS A 218 -3.55 10.47 -7.29
CA LYS A 218 -3.32 11.19 -8.57
C LYS A 218 -2.26 10.48 -9.41
N ALA A 219 -1.19 10.02 -8.79
CA ALA A 219 -0.17 9.21 -9.47
C ALA A 219 -0.75 7.88 -10.02
N ALA A 220 -1.81 7.36 -9.40
CA ALA A 220 -2.51 6.15 -9.82
C ALA A 220 -3.75 6.40 -10.72
N GLU A 221 -4.07 7.66 -11.06
CA GLU A 221 -5.28 8.01 -11.80
C GLU A 221 -5.36 7.30 -13.17
N ALA A 222 -4.26 7.30 -13.92
CA ALA A 222 -4.18 6.65 -15.22
C ALA A 222 -4.38 5.12 -15.11
N PHE A 223 -3.89 4.52 -14.02
CA PHE A 223 -4.08 3.12 -13.72
C PHE A 223 -5.56 2.81 -13.43
N PHE A 224 -6.23 3.59 -12.58
CA PHE A 224 -7.65 3.41 -12.29
C PHE A 224 -8.53 3.61 -13.54
N ARG A 225 -8.24 4.63 -14.35
CA ARG A 225 -8.96 4.88 -15.61
C ARG A 225 -8.88 3.67 -16.54
N ARG A 226 -7.71 3.02 -16.64
CA ARG A 226 -7.51 1.81 -17.44
C ARG A 226 -8.23 0.60 -16.87
N GLU A 227 -8.21 0.43 -15.55
CA GLU A 227 -8.82 -0.73 -14.89
C GLU A 227 -10.35 -0.71 -14.90
N PHE A 228 -10.95 0.48 -14.95
CA PHE A 228 -12.40 0.64 -14.92
C PHE A 228 -13.01 1.10 -16.24
N ASP A 229 -12.21 1.63 -17.17
CA ASP A 229 -12.67 2.26 -18.41
C ASP A 229 -13.65 3.43 -18.15
N THR A 230 -13.40 4.18 -17.07
CA THR A 230 -14.24 5.29 -16.61
C THR A 230 -13.43 6.55 -16.31
N GLU A 231 -14.09 7.70 -16.32
CA GLU A 231 -13.47 8.94 -15.85
C GLU A 231 -13.19 8.84 -14.33
N ILE A 232 -11.96 9.15 -13.92
CA ILE A 232 -11.55 9.18 -12.52
C ILE A 232 -11.33 10.63 -12.11
N CYS A 233 -11.88 11.02 -10.95
CA CYS A 233 -11.66 12.32 -10.34
C CYS A 233 -11.21 12.15 -8.90
N ILE A 234 -10.24 12.95 -8.46
CA ILE A 234 -9.66 12.86 -7.12
C ILE A 234 -9.74 14.25 -6.49
N TYR A 235 -10.44 14.35 -5.36
CA TYR A 235 -10.63 15.59 -4.63
C TYR A 235 -10.20 15.43 -3.17
N SER A 236 -9.78 16.53 -2.55
CA SER A 236 -9.66 16.59 -1.09
C SER A 236 -11.00 17.01 -0.49
N GLU A 237 -11.31 16.53 0.72
CA GLU A 237 -12.47 17.00 1.49
C GLU A 237 -12.49 18.53 1.69
N GLU A 238 -11.33 19.18 1.72
CA GLU A 238 -11.19 20.63 1.90
C GLU A 238 -11.08 21.40 0.57
N ASP A 239 -11.19 20.72 -0.58
CA ASP A 239 -11.08 21.35 -1.90
C ASP A 239 -12.32 22.23 -2.22
N PRO A 240 -12.15 23.54 -2.50
CA PRO A 240 -13.26 24.44 -2.85
C PRO A 240 -14.02 24.02 -4.12
N ASN A 241 -13.35 23.33 -5.05
CA ASN A 241 -13.91 22.90 -6.34
C ASN A 241 -14.35 21.43 -6.32
N CYS A 242 -14.55 20.85 -5.13
CA CYS A 242 -14.95 19.46 -4.97
C CYS A 242 -16.33 19.20 -5.57
N TYR A 243 -16.40 18.31 -6.58
CA TYR A 243 -17.66 17.80 -7.11
C TYR A 243 -18.14 16.63 -6.25
N ASP A 244 -19.05 16.90 -5.30
CA ASP A 244 -19.60 15.89 -4.39
C ASP A 244 -21.13 15.96 -4.28
N PRO A 245 -21.86 15.39 -5.26
CA PRO A 245 -23.33 15.42 -5.31
C PRO A 245 -24.01 14.78 -4.09
N LYS A 246 -23.36 13.79 -3.46
CA LYS A 246 -23.92 13.01 -2.33
C LYS A 246 -23.25 13.29 -0.98
N LYS A 247 -22.42 14.34 -0.87
CA LYS A 247 -21.68 14.69 0.36
C LYS A 247 -20.85 13.52 0.94
N ARG A 248 -20.28 12.69 0.06
CA ARG A 248 -19.47 11.52 0.41
C ARG A 248 -18.07 11.90 0.94
N ALA A 249 -17.54 13.07 0.60
CA ALA A 249 -16.21 13.52 1.03
C ALA A 249 -16.06 13.55 2.57
N GLN A 250 -17.12 13.90 3.29
CA GLN A 250 -17.12 13.90 4.77
C GLN A 250 -16.93 12.51 5.39
N LEU A 251 -17.19 11.44 4.62
CA LEU A 251 -17.01 10.06 5.08
C LEU A 251 -15.58 9.55 4.89
N ALA A 252 -14.72 10.28 4.16
CA ALA A 252 -13.33 9.89 3.96
C ALA A 252 -12.59 9.83 5.30
N LYS A 253 -11.80 8.77 5.50
CA LYS A 253 -10.90 8.61 6.64
C LYS A 253 -9.47 8.40 6.11
N PRO A 254 -8.43 8.71 6.90
CA PRO A 254 -7.05 8.34 6.58
C PRO A 254 -6.96 6.84 6.28
N TYR A 255 -6.21 6.51 5.23
CA TYR A 255 -6.08 5.17 4.63
C TYR A 255 -7.39 4.57 4.08
N ARG A 256 -8.50 5.30 4.11
CA ARG A 256 -9.82 4.90 3.60
C ARG A 256 -10.55 6.09 2.93
N PRO A 257 -10.08 6.51 1.75
CA PRO A 257 -10.77 7.50 0.92
C PRO A 257 -12.22 7.11 0.67
N ALA A 258 -13.10 8.11 0.56
CA ALA A 258 -14.50 7.84 0.20
C ALA A 258 -14.64 7.69 -1.31
N ILE A 259 -15.59 6.85 -1.74
CA ILE A 259 -15.87 6.56 -3.15
C ILE A 259 -17.27 7.05 -3.50
N TYR A 260 -17.38 7.76 -4.62
CA TYR A 260 -18.66 8.06 -5.27
C TYR A 260 -18.60 7.59 -6.73
N ILE A 261 -19.72 7.02 -7.18
CA ILE A 261 -19.84 6.43 -8.50
C ILE A 261 -21.11 6.96 -9.14
N GLU A 262 -21.00 7.38 -10.40
CA GLU A 262 -22.05 7.92 -11.26
C GLU A 262 -22.11 7.17 -12.59
#